data_AF-A0A8H8NGA8-F1
#
_entry.id   AF-A0A8H8NGA8-F1
#
_cell.length_a   1.000
_cell.length_b   1.000
_cell.length_c   1.000
_cell.angle_alpha   90.00
_cell.angle_beta   90.00
_cell.angle_gamma   90.00
#
_symmetry.space_group_name_H-M   'P 1'
#
loop_
_entity.id
_entity.type
_entity.pdbx_description
1 polymer ?
#
loop_
_entity_poly.entity_id
_entity_poly.type
_entity_poly.pdbx_seq_one_letter_code
_entity_poly.pdbx_strand_id
1 'polypeptide(L)'
;MYDMERVSVQHVSELDYSLVVPGLSEKRPSVIVTDLVAMKEPGSSRNNLHGGYVTEVQQSSVILRMHESFPSVANQLWDVRFTVNRLLLRRMHDAINKAGPHARILFPQVSDKVSPSTALGSSPRLDRKVAANYEQSLAVRQILGQAAGDVPFVIFGPRRFASARSAAYSIVEDKKFKSPPKHELVKFRVVVSTCYYASIPRALGIENHFTHIFVDEAGHATEPEVMVAVLQNAGPKTNIMCGDPMQLGPIVQSKECAKLGLGKSFLDRLMKLPLYPKIVKLLENYRSHPAILRFPDVAFYKNQLEYKADPVITQSLVRFSELPQSGFPIIFHSICGHNSQEAKSPSYFNIDEATLVKHYVRALLSDRRHALKAQDIGVISPYRQQCIKIRQLLKKERHEGVDVKVTEDWQGQERRVIIVSTVRSDPELPETSAAEFLGFVSKLASHKCCLHSSTGVTYCDWPCGNIGARSGLVFLPSLFTPLEESDDSGYPPRLNSNVFLGKPQPIKNYEEFDDARWKALIKAAEAF
;
A
#
# COMPACT_ATOMS: atom_id res chain seq x y z
N MET A 1 -6.14 -18.69 16.48
CA MET A 1 -7.52 -19.04 16.08
C MET A 1 -8.42 -18.10 16.84
N TYR A 2 -9.30 -17.39 16.15
CA TYR A 2 -10.21 -16.46 16.81
C TYR A 2 -11.55 -17.17 16.90
N ASP A 3 -11.92 -17.54 18.11
CA ASP A 3 -13.19 -18.19 18.40
C ASP A 3 -14.05 -17.18 19.17
N MET A 4 -15.33 -17.13 18.83
CA MET A 4 -16.32 -16.27 19.48
C MET A 4 -17.40 -17.16 20.07
N GLU A 5 -17.85 -16.85 21.28
CA GLU A 5 -18.86 -17.63 21.96
C GLU A 5 -20.14 -16.82 22.10
N ARG A 6 -21.29 -17.50 21.96
CA ARG A 6 -22.62 -16.93 22.22
C ARG A 6 -22.88 -15.60 21.48
N VAL A 7 -22.59 -15.54 20.19
CA VAL A 7 -22.79 -14.33 19.37
C VAL A 7 -23.97 -14.46 18.41
N SER A 8 -24.63 -13.33 18.14
CA SER A 8 -25.72 -13.27 17.17
C SER A 8 -25.21 -12.94 15.77
N VAL A 9 -25.84 -13.51 14.74
CA VAL A 9 -25.66 -13.11 13.35
C VAL A 9 -26.93 -12.45 12.81
N GLN A 10 -26.77 -11.49 11.89
CA GLN A 10 -27.89 -10.81 11.25
C GLN A 10 -28.05 -11.32 9.82
N HIS A 11 -29.25 -11.76 9.44
CA HIS A 11 -29.54 -12.15 8.06
C HIS A 11 -29.44 -10.94 7.13
N VAL A 12 -28.77 -11.10 5.98
CA VAL A 12 -28.55 -10.04 5.00
C VAL A 12 -29.27 -10.34 3.69
N SER A 13 -29.08 -11.55 3.15
CA SER A 13 -29.75 -12.09 1.96
C SER A 13 -29.70 -13.61 2.00
N GLU A 14 -30.35 -14.31 1.07
CA GLU A 14 -30.50 -15.79 1.02
C GLU A 14 -29.61 -16.58 1.99
N LEU A 15 -28.32 -16.72 1.67
CA LEU A 15 -27.32 -17.46 2.46
C LEU A 15 -26.27 -16.57 3.16
N ASP A 16 -26.43 -15.24 3.11
CA ASP A 16 -25.46 -14.27 3.62
C ASP A 16 -25.88 -13.70 4.98
N TYR A 17 -24.94 -13.68 5.91
CA TYR A 17 -25.12 -13.25 7.30
C TYR A 17 -24.02 -12.28 7.72
N SER A 18 -24.39 -11.23 8.43
CA SER A 18 -23.46 -10.27 9.03
C SER A 18 -23.11 -10.69 10.45
N LEU A 19 -21.82 -10.81 10.75
CA LEU A 19 -21.29 -11.07 12.09
C LEU A 19 -20.38 -9.91 12.50
N VAL A 20 -20.69 -9.26 13.62
CA VAL A 20 -19.82 -8.24 14.22
C VAL A 20 -18.59 -8.93 14.81
N VAL A 21 -17.40 -8.51 14.42
CA VAL A 21 -16.12 -9.06 14.88
C VAL A 21 -15.32 -7.94 15.56
N PRO A 22 -15.26 -7.91 16.91
CA PRO A 22 -14.47 -6.92 17.64
C PRO A 22 -13.00 -6.91 17.21
N GLY A 23 -12.45 -5.73 16.97
CA GLY A 23 -11.04 -5.54 16.57
C GLY A 23 -10.71 -5.91 15.11
N LEU A 24 -11.67 -6.39 14.32
CA LEU A 24 -11.50 -6.70 12.88
C LEU A 24 -10.90 -5.53 12.09
N SER A 25 -11.34 -4.33 12.45
CA SER A 25 -10.94 -3.04 11.89
C SER A 25 -9.43 -2.79 11.94
N GLU A 26 -8.73 -3.46 12.87
CA GLU A 26 -7.29 -3.35 13.13
C GLU A 26 -6.52 -4.61 12.71
N LYS A 27 -7.18 -5.49 11.92
CA LYS A 27 -6.65 -6.81 11.53
C LYS A 27 -6.36 -7.70 12.75
N ARG A 28 -7.11 -7.51 13.85
CA ARG A 28 -7.00 -8.28 15.11
C ARG A 28 -8.40 -8.66 15.61
N PRO A 29 -8.99 -9.77 15.15
CA PRO A 29 -8.34 -10.87 14.41
C PRO A 29 -8.07 -10.55 12.93
N SER A 30 -7.04 -11.20 12.36
CA SER A 30 -6.75 -11.15 10.93
C SER A 30 -7.68 -12.11 10.20
N VAL A 31 -8.90 -11.65 9.92
CA VAL A 31 -9.88 -12.37 9.09
C VAL A 31 -9.78 -11.85 7.66
N ILE A 32 -9.67 -12.76 6.70
CA ILE A 32 -9.60 -12.44 5.27
C ILE A 32 -10.81 -13.00 4.53
N VAL A 33 -11.13 -12.40 3.39
CA VAL A 33 -12.10 -12.99 2.46
C VAL A 33 -11.64 -14.40 2.11
N THR A 34 -12.58 -15.33 2.05
CA THR A 34 -12.42 -16.79 1.89
C THR A 34 -12.00 -17.59 3.13
N ASP A 35 -11.78 -16.95 4.29
CA ASP A 35 -11.61 -17.71 5.54
C ASP A 35 -12.83 -18.58 5.81
N LEU A 36 -12.58 -19.79 6.30
CA LEU A 36 -13.64 -20.74 6.61
C LEU A 36 -14.21 -20.42 7.99
N VAL A 37 -15.53 -20.50 8.10
CA VAL A 37 -16.25 -20.28 9.35
C VAL A 37 -17.05 -21.53 9.66
N ALA A 38 -17.00 -21.93 10.93
CA ALA A 38 -17.81 -23.00 11.45
C ALA A 38 -18.63 -22.48 12.63
N MET A 39 -19.94 -22.70 12.56
CA MET A 39 -20.90 -22.23 13.56
C MET A 39 -21.63 -23.40 14.19
N LYS A 40 -21.86 -23.34 15.50
CA LYS A 40 -22.67 -24.31 16.23
C LYS A 40 -23.47 -23.64 17.34
N GLU A 41 -24.50 -24.30 17.82
CA GLU A 41 -25.24 -23.82 18.98
C GLU A 41 -24.39 -23.96 20.26
N PRO A 42 -24.46 -22.98 21.19
CA PRO A 42 -23.73 -23.07 22.46
C PRO A 42 -24.08 -24.34 23.23
N GLY A 43 -23.07 -25.12 23.60
CA GLY A 43 -23.25 -26.39 24.32
C GLY A 43 -23.66 -27.59 23.46
N SER A 44 -23.82 -27.45 22.14
CA SER A 44 -24.13 -28.58 21.26
C SER A 44 -22.92 -29.48 21.01
N SER A 45 -23.20 -30.75 20.68
CA SER A 45 -22.18 -31.73 20.25
C SER A 45 -21.57 -31.35 18.88
N ARG A 46 -20.43 -31.96 18.52
CA ARG A 46 -19.71 -31.67 17.25
C ARG A 46 -20.53 -31.91 15.97
N ASN A 47 -21.62 -32.67 16.04
CA ASN A 47 -22.42 -33.03 14.86
C ASN A 47 -23.35 -31.92 14.35
N ASN A 48 -23.56 -30.84 15.12
CA ASN A 48 -24.37 -29.69 14.71
C ASN A 48 -23.48 -28.52 14.22
N LEU A 49 -22.49 -28.83 13.39
CA LEU A 49 -21.57 -27.83 12.85
C LEU A 49 -22.04 -27.38 11.46
N HIS A 50 -22.31 -26.10 11.33
CA HIS A 50 -22.67 -25.48 10.07
C HIS A 50 -21.47 -24.74 9.49
N GLY A 51 -21.08 -25.13 8.28
CA GLY A 51 -19.96 -24.54 7.57
C GLY A 51 -20.38 -23.32 6.74
N GLY A 52 -19.47 -22.37 6.64
CA GLY A 52 -19.56 -21.22 5.76
C GLY A 52 -18.18 -20.64 5.47
N TYR A 53 -18.16 -19.49 4.81
CA TYR A 53 -16.93 -18.75 4.54
C TYR A 53 -17.17 -17.25 4.50
N VAL A 54 -16.11 -16.48 4.75
CA VAL A 54 -16.13 -15.01 4.69
C VAL A 54 -16.19 -14.58 3.23
N THR A 55 -17.23 -13.83 2.85
CA THR A 55 -17.38 -13.26 1.50
C THR A 55 -16.92 -11.82 1.42
N GLU A 56 -17.05 -11.08 2.52
CA GLU A 56 -16.69 -9.67 2.59
C GLU A 56 -16.20 -9.34 4.01
N VAL A 57 -15.15 -8.52 4.08
CA VAL A 57 -14.64 -7.98 5.34
C VAL A 57 -14.99 -6.50 5.37
N GLN A 58 -15.92 -6.14 6.26
CA GLN A 58 -16.35 -4.75 6.46
C GLN A 58 -15.55 -4.12 7.62
N GLN A 59 -16.00 -2.94 8.05
CA GLN A 59 -15.31 -2.17 9.06
C GLN A 59 -15.25 -2.83 10.43
N SER A 60 -16.37 -3.35 10.91
CA SER A 60 -16.49 -3.99 12.23
C SER A 60 -17.23 -5.32 12.16
N SER A 61 -17.52 -5.78 10.95
CA SER A 61 -18.30 -6.97 10.67
C SER A 61 -17.72 -7.72 9.49
N VAL A 62 -18.02 -9.00 9.41
CA VAL A 62 -17.78 -9.82 8.23
C VAL A 62 -19.12 -10.29 7.68
N ILE A 63 -19.20 -10.39 6.35
CA ILE A 63 -20.31 -11.08 5.70
C ILE A 63 -19.86 -12.53 5.51
N LEU A 64 -20.68 -13.44 6.02
CA LEU A 64 -20.51 -14.88 5.99
C LEU A 64 -21.52 -15.46 5.02
N ARG A 65 -21.06 -16.27 4.06
CA ARG A 65 -21.96 -17.13 3.29
C ARG A 65 -22.00 -18.51 3.93
N MET A 66 -23.17 -18.89 4.42
CA MET A 66 -23.39 -20.18 5.06
C MET A 66 -23.91 -21.21 4.06
N HIS A 67 -23.70 -22.49 4.36
CA HIS A 67 -24.31 -23.58 3.61
C HIS A 67 -25.84 -23.52 3.70
N GLU A 68 -26.55 -24.02 2.67
CA GLU A 68 -28.03 -24.04 2.60
C GLU A 68 -28.71 -24.73 3.78
N SER A 69 -27.99 -25.61 4.48
CA SER A 69 -28.47 -26.29 5.69
C SER A 69 -28.34 -25.47 6.98
N PHE A 70 -27.91 -24.21 6.92
CA PHE A 70 -27.78 -23.36 8.09
C PHE A 70 -29.15 -22.86 8.57
N PRO A 71 -29.54 -23.14 9.82
CA PRO A 71 -30.86 -22.75 10.32
C PRO A 71 -30.88 -21.24 10.62
N SER A 72 -31.62 -20.50 9.80
CA SER A 72 -31.79 -19.06 9.96
C SER A 72 -32.82 -18.74 11.04
N VAL A 73 -32.38 -18.72 12.31
CA VAL A 73 -33.26 -18.45 13.46
C VAL A 73 -32.96 -17.06 14.05
N ALA A 74 -33.98 -16.21 14.12
CA ALA A 74 -33.85 -14.88 14.70
C ALA A 74 -33.50 -14.95 16.20
N ASN A 75 -32.58 -14.09 16.65
CA ASN A 75 -32.09 -14.01 18.03
C ASN A 75 -31.37 -15.28 18.55
N GLN A 76 -31.05 -16.24 17.69
CA GLN A 76 -30.23 -17.39 18.06
C GLN A 76 -28.77 -16.96 18.28
N LEU A 77 -28.16 -17.50 19.34
CA LEU A 77 -26.75 -17.32 19.65
C LEU A 77 -25.94 -18.50 19.11
N TRP A 78 -24.72 -18.21 18.69
CA TRP A 78 -23.82 -19.15 18.02
C TRP A 78 -22.42 -19.09 18.62
N ASP A 79 -21.78 -20.25 18.75
CA ASP A 79 -20.33 -20.32 18.89
C ASP A 79 -19.72 -20.37 17.49
N VAL A 80 -18.81 -19.45 17.20
CA VAL A 80 -18.21 -19.23 15.88
C VAL A 80 -16.71 -19.50 15.95
N ARG A 81 -16.23 -20.36 15.06
CA ARG A 81 -14.80 -20.64 14.89
C ARG A 81 -14.33 -20.21 13.51
N PHE A 82 -13.31 -19.36 13.48
CA PHE A 82 -12.61 -18.99 12.25
C PHE A 82 -11.43 -19.92 12.00
N THR A 83 -11.39 -20.49 10.79
CA THR A 83 -10.24 -21.29 10.32
C THR A 83 -9.62 -20.60 9.11
N VAL A 84 -8.33 -20.28 9.24
CA VAL A 84 -7.55 -19.63 8.18
C VAL A 84 -7.59 -20.47 6.90
N ASN A 85 -7.91 -19.82 5.78
CA ASN A 85 -7.84 -20.46 4.49
C ASN A 85 -6.38 -20.76 4.09
N ARG A 86 -6.00 -22.04 4.14
CA ARG A 86 -4.64 -22.49 3.79
C ARG A 86 -4.41 -22.58 2.29
N LEU A 87 -5.39 -22.28 1.45
CA LEU A 87 -5.28 -22.45 0.00
C LEU A 87 -4.16 -21.60 -0.60
N LEU A 88 -3.97 -20.37 -0.14
CA LEU A 88 -2.86 -19.52 -0.59
C LEU A 88 -1.49 -20.15 -0.25
N LEU A 89 -1.30 -20.56 1.01
CA LEU A 89 -0.08 -21.24 1.44
C LEU A 89 0.17 -22.52 0.62
N ARG A 90 -0.87 -23.33 0.42
CA ARG A 90 -0.78 -24.56 -0.39
C ARG A 90 -0.39 -24.27 -1.84
N ARG A 91 -0.92 -23.21 -2.46
CA ARG A 91 -0.56 -22.81 -3.82
C ARG A 91 0.89 -22.32 -3.91
N MET A 92 1.36 -21.58 -2.91
CA MET A 92 2.76 -21.17 -2.83
C MET A 92 3.67 -22.39 -2.70
N HIS A 93 3.35 -23.34 -1.81
CA HIS A 93 4.11 -24.59 -1.69
C HIS A 93 4.09 -25.42 -2.99
N ASP A 94 2.93 -25.57 -3.63
CA ASP A 94 2.80 -26.29 -4.90
C ASP A 94 3.63 -25.63 -6.02
N ALA A 95 3.65 -24.30 -6.09
CA ALA A 95 4.48 -23.57 -7.05
C ALA A 95 5.98 -23.83 -6.80
N ILE A 96 6.44 -23.74 -5.54
CA ILE A 96 7.84 -23.97 -5.19
C ILE A 96 8.25 -25.43 -5.41
N ASN A 97 7.38 -26.41 -5.16
CA ASN A 97 7.66 -27.82 -5.45
C ASN A 97 7.89 -28.09 -6.94
N LYS A 98 7.42 -27.19 -7.82
CA LYS A 98 7.63 -27.24 -9.27
C LYS A 98 8.81 -26.39 -9.74
N ALA A 99 9.63 -25.85 -8.83
CA ALA A 99 10.76 -24.97 -9.17
C ALA A 99 11.85 -25.62 -10.04
N GLY A 100 12.02 -26.95 -9.96
CA GLY A 100 13.16 -27.66 -10.57
C GLY A 100 13.45 -27.29 -12.04
N PRO A 101 12.47 -27.36 -12.96
CA PRO A 101 12.67 -27.00 -14.36
C PRO A 101 12.88 -25.51 -14.64
N HIS A 102 12.72 -24.64 -13.64
CA HIS A 102 12.70 -23.18 -13.79
C HIS A 102 13.90 -22.48 -13.15
N ALA A 103 15.04 -23.17 -13.05
CA ALA A 103 16.29 -22.61 -12.52
C ALA A 103 16.67 -21.27 -13.19
N ARG A 104 16.53 -21.15 -14.52
CA ARG A 104 16.80 -19.91 -15.29
C ARG A 104 15.94 -18.71 -14.84
N ILE A 105 14.78 -18.96 -14.25
CA ILE A 105 13.86 -17.93 -13.76
C ILE A 105 14.22 -17.58 -12.32
N LEU A 106 14.41 -18.60 -11.48
CA LEU A 106 14.63 -18.42 -10.05
C LEU A 106 16.04 -17.94 -9.74
N PHE A 107 17.05 -18.54 -10.35
CA PHE A 107 18.47 -18.30 -10.09
C PHE A 107 19.21 -18.04 -11.40
N PRO A 108 18.82 -16.98 -12.16
CA PRO A 108 19.40 -16.73 -13.46
C PRO A 108 20.91 -16.51 -13.36
N GLN A 109 21.64 -17.11 -14.28
CA GLN A 109 23.09 -16.96 -14.47
C GLN A 109 23.40 -16.31 -15.83
N VAL A 110 24.63 -15.84 -16.00
CA VAL A 110 25.08 -15.23 -17.27
C VAL A 110 24.99 -16.24 -18.43
N SER A 111 25.21 -17.52 -18.16
CA SER A 111 25.04 -18.62 -19.12
C SER A 111 23.59 -18.86 -19.56
N ASP A 112 22.61 -18.44 -18.76
CA ASP A 112 21.20 -18.61 -19.08
C ASP A 112 20.67 -17.54 -20.05
N LYS A 113 21.45 -16.48 -20.29
CA LYS A 113 21.08 -15.46 -21.27
C LYS A 113 21.04 -16.06 -22.66
N VAL A 114 19.90 -15.93 -23.31
CA VAL A 114 19.73 -16.41 -24.67
C VAL A 114 20.09 -15.28 -25.63
N SER A 115 21.05 -15.52 -26.52
CA SER A 115 21.43 -14.53 -27.53
C SER A 115 20.21 -14.11 -28.36
N PRO A 116 20.02 -12.80 -28.63
CA PRO A 116 18.90 -12.34 -29.43
C PRO A 116 18.94 -13.01 -30.82
N SER A 117 17.81 -13.57 -31.27
CA SER A 117 17.67 -13.92 -32.67
C SER A 117 17.74 -12.62 -33.49
N THR A 118 18.59 -12.58 -34.51
CA THR A 118 18.94 -11.42 -35.35
C THR A 118 17.79 -10.77 -36.13
N ALA A 119 16.53 -11.11 -35.83
CA ALA A 119 15.36 -10.61 -36.52
C ALA A 119 14.50 -9.74 -35.60
N LEU A 120 14.93 -8.50 -35.32
CA LEU A 120 13.95 -7.43 -35.14
C LEU A 120 13.36 -7.13 -36.52
N GLY A 121 12.44 -8.00 -36.98
CA GLY A 121 11.51 -7.63 -38.05
C GLY A 121 10.79 -6.35 -37.65
N SER A 122 10.58 -5.45 -38.62
CA SER A 122 9.90 -4.15 -38.55
C SER A 122 9.65 -3.53 -37.17
N SER A 123 10.12 -2.29 -36.98
CA SER A 123 9.90 -1.50 -35.77
C SER A 123 8.45 -1.65 -35.24
N PRO A 124 8.27 -2.08 -33.97
CA PRO A 124 6.95 -2.41 -33.45
C PRO A 124 6.05 -1.17 -33.49
N ARG A 125 4.77 -1.37 -33.83
CA ARG A 125 3.77 -0.30 -33.71
C ARG A 125 3.57 0.01 -32.23
N LEU A 126 4.09 1.15 -31.80
CA LEU A 126 3.96 1.65 -30.44
C LEU A 126 2.82 2.67 -30.37
N ASP A 127 2.15 2.74 -29.22
CA ASP A 127 1.27 3.85 -28.89
C ASP A 127 2.04 5.18 -28.99
N ARG A 128 1.39 6.25 -29.47
CA ARG A 128 2.05 7.53 -29.71
C ARG A 128 2.70 8.10 -28.44
N LYS A 129 2.10 7.91 -27.26
CA LYS A 129 2.64 8.39 -25.98
C LYS A 129 3.86 7.57 -25.57
N VAL A 130 3.81 6.25 -25.77
CA VAL A 130 4.94 5.35 -25.49
C VAL A 130 6.10 5.62 -26.46
N ALA A 131 5.80 5.86 -27.73
CA ALA A 131 6.81 6.17 -28.75
C ALA A 131 7.50 7.52 -28.52
N ALA A 132 6.79 8.49 -27.91
CA ALA A 132 7.33 9.80 -27.58
C ALA A 132 8.26 9.80 -26.35
N ASN A 133 8.19 8.77 -25.50
CA ASN A 133 9.07 8.61 -24.35
C ASN A 133 10.18 7.60 -24.70
N TYR A 134 11.43 8.07 -24.71
CA TYR A 134 12.59 7.26 -25.09
C TYR A 134 12.74 6.01 -24.22
N GLU A 135 12.60 6.15 -22.90
CA GLU A 135 12.79 5.07 -21.92
C GLU A 135 11.72 3.98 -22.04
N GLN A 136 10.46 4.38 -22.19
CA GLN A 136 9.34 3.46 -22.41
C GLN A 136 9.48 2.76 -23.76
N SER A 137 9.82 3.49 -24.82
CA SER A 137 10.10 2.88 -26.13
C SER A 137 11.28 1.91 -26.06
N LEU A 138 12.33 2.22 -25.31
CA LEU A 138 13.50 1.35 -25.12
C LEU A 138 13.11 0.08 -24.35
N ALA A 139 12.35 0.21 -23.26
CA ALA A 139 11.85 -0.93 -22.48
C ALA A 139 11.04 -1.89 -23.37
N VAL A 140 10.09 -1.36 -24.15
CA VAL A 140 9.27 -2.19 -25.04
C VAL A 140 10.12 -2.86 -26.12
N ARG A 141 11.07 -2.14 -26.73
CA ARG A 141 11.96 -2.74 -27.74
C ARG A 141 12.85 -3.83 -27.16
N GLN A 142 13.36 -3.67 -25.94
CA GLN A 142 14.16 -4.70 -25.28
C GLN A 142 13.32 -5.93 -24.94
N ILE A 143 12.11 -5.76 -24.39
CA ILE A 143 11.19 -6.86 -24.09
C ILE A 143 10.85 -7.63 -25.37
N LEU A 144 10.52 -6.93 -26.46
CA LEU A 144 10.21 -7.55 -27.75
C LEU A 144 11.44 -8.17 -28.43
N GLY A 145 12.63 -7.70 -28.10
CA GLY A 145 13.90 -8.24 -28.59
C GLY A 145 14.43 -9.44 -27.78
N GLN A 146 13.82 -9.78 -26.63
CA GLN A 146 14.24 -10.94 -25.86
C GLN A 146 13.97 -12.23 -26.65
N ALA A 147 14.96 -13.12 -26.70
CA ALA A 147 14.76 -14.46 -27.22
C ALA A 147 13.77 -15.23 -26.32
N ALA A 148 13.07 -16.20 -26.90
CA ALA A 148 12.10 -16.98 -26.16
C ALA A 148 12.78 -17.87 -25.10
N GLY A 149 12.40 -17.72 -23.83
CA GLY A 149 12.99 -18.44 -22.70
C GLY A 149 14.18 -17.72 -22.06
N ASP A 150 14.39 -16.43 -22.35
CA ASP A 150 15.45 -15.64 -21.74
C ASP A 150 15.24 -15.44 -20.23
N VAL A 151 16.27 -14.94 -19.54
CA VAL A 151 16.22 -14.63 -18.10
C VAL A 151 15.18 -13.54 -17.81
N PRO A 152 14.66 -13.46 -16.56
CA PRO A 152 13.68 -12.44 -16.20
C PRO A 152 14.16 -11.03 -16.55
N PHE A 153 13.26 -10.21 -17.07
CA PHE A 153 13.48 -8.80 -17.37
C PHE A 153 12.84 -7.95 -16.28
N VAL A 154 13.61 -7.04 -15.69
CA VAL A 154 13.11 -6.11 -14.67
C VAL A 154 12.87 -4.76 -15.32
N ILE A 155 11.72 -4.16 -15.08
CA ILE A 155 11.41 -2.79 -15.50
C ILE A 155 11.50 -1.91 -14.28
N PHE A 156 12.47 -0.99 -14.25
CA PHE A 156 12.65 -0.09 -13.11
C PHE A 156 11.87 1.19 -13.36
N GLY A 157 10.87 1.52 -12.53
CA GLY A 157 10.22 2.83 -12.63
C GLY A 157 8.84 2.92 -11.98
N PRO A 158 8.45 4.12 -11.53
CA PRO A 158 7.29 4.32 -10.66
C PRO A 158 5.92 4.20 -11.36
N ARG A 159 5.89 3.88 -12.66
CA ARG A 159 4.64 3.80 -13.45
C ARG A 159 4.03 2.40 -13.39
N ARG A 160 2.72 2.36 -13.12
CA ARG A 160 1.88 1.16 -13.15
C ARG A 160 1.25 0.93 -14.52
N PHE A 161 0.87 -0.31 -14.81
CA PHE A 161 -0.13 -0.57 -15.84
C PHE A 161 -1.49 -0.03 -15.38
N ALA A 162 -2.21 0.68 -16.25
CA ALA A 162 -3.50 1.27 -15.91
C ALA A 162 -4.57 0.16 -15.72
N SER A 163 -4.85 -0.21 -14.46
CA SER A 163 -5.82 -1.27 -14.12
C SER A 163 -7.28 -0.86 -14.29
N ALA A 164 -7.57 0.44 -14.47
CA ALA A 164 -8.93 1.00 -14.42
C ALA A 164 -9.93 0.48 -15.48
N ARG A 165 -9.49 -0.35 -16.44
CA ARG A 165 -10.37 -0.96 -17.45
C ARG A 165 -10.65 -2.45 -17.24
N SER A 166 -10.03 -3.12 -16.26
CA SER A 166 -10.13 -4.58 -16.09
C SER A 166 -11.55 -5.07 -15.79
N ALA A 167 -12.35 -4.28 -15.06
CA ALA A 167 -13.72 -4.64 -14.71
C ALA A 167 -14.62 -4.88 -15.94
N ALA A 168 -14.43 -4.11 -17.02
CA ALA A 168 -15.20 -4.26 -18.25
C ALA A 168 -14.87 -5.55 -19.04
N TYR A 169 -13.75 -6.19 -18.72
CA TYR A 169 -13.26 -7.41 -19.39
C TYR A 169 -13.28 -8.62 -18.47
N SER A 170 -13.99 -8.53 -17.35
CA SER A 170 -14.05 -9.58 -16.33
C SER A 170 -15.40 -10.28 -16.36
N ILE A 171 -15.39 -11.60 -16.16
CA ILE A 171 -16.62 -12.36 -15.94
C ILE A 171 -17.05 -12.16 -14.50
N VAL A 172 -18.18 -11.50 -14.30
CA VAL A 172 -18.76 -11.21 -12.99
C VAL A 172 -20.13 -11.86 -12.90
N GLU A 173 -20.31 -12.75 -11.92
CA GLU A 173 -21.59 -13.38 -11.58
C GLU A 173 -21.84 -13.12 -10.09
N ASP A 174 -23.03 -12.67 -9.71
CA ASP A 174 -23.38 -12.28 -8.33
C ASP A 174 -22.38 -11.33 -7.66
N LYS A 175 -21.89 -10.34 -8.42
CA LYS A 175 -20.85 -9.37 -7.99
C LYS A 175 -19.49 -10.01 -7.64
N LYS A 176 -19.23 -11.25 -8.06
CA LYS A 176 -17.97 -11.97 -7.85
C LYS A 176 -17.30 -12.30 -9.17
N PHE A 177 -15.97 -12.20 -9.19
CA PHE A 177 -15.17 -12.64 -10.33
C PHE A 177 -15.25 -14.16 -10.45
N LYS A 178 -15.62 -14.65 -11.64
CA LYS A 178 -15.62 -16.07 -11.97
C LYS A 178 -14.53 -16.36 -12.99
N SER A 179 -13.88 -17.51 -12.84
CA SER A 179 -12.95 -17.97 -13.87
C SER A 179 -13.72 -18.52 -15.06
N PRO A 180 -13.37 -18.13 -16.30
CA PRO A 180 -13.89 -18.78 -17.49
C PRO A 180 -13.48 -20.26 -17.54
N PRO A 181 -14.26 -21.11 -18.21
CA PRO A 181 -13.88 -22.48 -18.51
C PRO A 181 -12.68 -22.54 -19.46
N LYS A 182 -11.98 -23.69 -19.47
CA LYS A 182 -10.75 -23.90 -20.27
C LYS A 182 -10.89 -23.45 -21.72
N HIS A 183 -11.94 -23.88 -22.40
CA HIS A 183 -12.15 -23.65 -23.83
C HIS A 183 -12.37 -22.18 -24.18
N GLU A 184 -12.75 -21.35 -23.21
CA GLU A 184 -12.91 -19.91 -23.37
C GLU A 184 -11.62 -19.18 -23.02
N LEU A 185 -10.97 -19.58 -21.91
CA LEU A 185 -9.72 -18.96 -21.45
C LEU A 185 -8.63 -18.99 -22.53
N VAL A 186 -8.48 -20.11 -23.24
CA VAL A 186 -7.47 -20.27 -24.31
C VAL A 186 -7.70 -19.42 -25.56
N LYS A 187 -8.89 -18.81 -25.70
CA LYS A 187 -9.18 -17.90 -26.82
C LYS A 187 -8.59 -16.50 -26.58
N PHE A 188 -8.31 -16.14 -25.33
CA PHE A 188 -7.80 -14.82 -24.98
C PHE A 188 -6.28 -14.75 -25.13
N ARG A 189 -5.80 -13.73 -25.82
CA ARG A 189 -4.36 -13.44 -25.96
C ARG A 189 -3.74 -12.85 -24.70
N VAL A 190 -4.56 -12.22 -23.87
CA VAL A 190 -4.15 -11.56 -22.62
C VAL A 190 -5.12 -11.99 -21.54
N VAL A 191 -4.58 -12.55 -20.46
CA VAL A 191 -5.33 -12.95 -19.26
C VAL A 191 -4.77 -12.14 -18.09
N VAL A 192 -5.64 -11.43 -17.38
CA VAL A 192 -5.27 -10.64 -16.21
C VAL A 192 -5.80 -11.34 -14.96
N SER A 193 -4.94 -11.51 -13.96
CA SER A 193 -5.27 -12.19 -12.72
C SER A 193 -4.41 -11.66 -11.57
N THR A 194 -4.84 -11.87 -10.33
CA THR A 194 -3.94 -11.73 -9.18
C THR A 194 -2.96 -12.91 -9.15
N CYS A 195 -1.82 -12.76 -8.46
CA CYS A 195 -0.83 -13.84 -8.35
C CYS A 195 -1.44 -15.15 -7.84
N TYR A 196 -2.40 -15.04 -6.92
CA TYR A 196 -3.14 -16.17 -6.37
C TYR A 196 -3.96 -16.92 -7.43
N TYR A 197 -4.78 -16.22 -8.21
CA TYR A 197 -5.69 -16.82 -9.20
C TYR A 197 -4.98 -17.25 -10.48
N ALA A 198 -3.74 -16.82 -10.68
CA ALA A 198 -2.90 -17.26 -11.78
C ALA A 198 -2.59 -18.76 -11.78
N SER A 199 -2.88 -19.51 -10.71
CA SER A 199 -2.78 -20.99 -10.74
C SER A 199 -3.94 -21.67 -11.46
N ILE A 200 -5.04 -20.97 -11.77
CA ILE A 200 -6.24 -21.58 -12.39
C ILE A 200 -5.97 -22.14 -13.80
N PRO A 201 -5.31 -21.44 -14.73
CA PRO A 201 -5.01 -22.00 -16.05
C PRO A 201 -4.37 -23.39 -15.95
N ARG A 202 -3.37 -23.53 -15.06
CA ARG A 202 -2.73 -24.82 -14.78
C ARG A 202 -3.70 -25.86 -14.23
N ALA A 203 -4.56 -25.48 -13.28
CA ALA A 203 -5.59 -26.37 -12.73
C ALA A 203 -6.61 -26.84 -13.79
N LEU A 204 -6.84 -26.04 -14.83
CA LEU A 204 -7.65 -26.40 -16.00
C LEU A 204 -6.87 -27.22 -17.05
N GLY A 205 -5.62 -27.59 -16.78
CA GLY A 205 -4.74 -28.32 -17.70
C GLY A 205 -4.31 -27.49 -18.91
N ILE A 206 -4.13 -26.18 -18.73
CA ILE A 206 -3.49 -25.29 -19.71
C ILE A 206 -2.02 -25.19 -19.33
N GLU A 207 -1.16 -25.75 -20.18
CA GLU A 207 0.28 -25.81 -19.94
C GLU A 207 1.03 -25.13 -21.09
N ASN A 208 2.13 -24.44 -20.77
CA ASN A 208 3.02 -23.80 -21.77
C ASN A 208 2.29 -22.87 -22.76
N HIS A 209 1.16 -22.30 -22.36
CA HIS A 209 0.31 -21.47 -23.22
C HIS A 209 0.82 -20.02 -23.32
N PHE A 210 1.38 -19.49 -22.24
CA PHE A 210 1.78 -18.09 -22.16
C PHE A 210 3.22 -17.91 -22.62
N THR A 211 3.42 -17.09 -23.66
CA THR A 211 4.75 -16.71 -24.14
C THR A 211 5.42 -15.68 -23.23
N HIS A 212 4.62 -14.86 -22.56
CA HIS A 212 5.06 -13.76 -21.71
C HIS A 212 4.24 -13.76 -20.42
N ILE A 213 4.89 -13.57 -19.28
CA ILE A 213 4.23 -13.35 -17.99
C ILE A 213 4.72 -12.01 -17.44
N PHE A 214 3.79 -11.09 -17.23
CA PHE A 214 4.06 -9.81 -16.60
C PHE A 214 3.54 -9.84 -15.16
N VAL A 215 4.40 -9.54 -14.20
CA VAL A 215 4.04 -9.41 -12.78
C VAL A 215 4.22 -7.95 -12.38
N ASP A 216 3.11 -7.21 -12.36
CA ASP A 216 3.09 -5.85 -11.83
C ASP A 216 3.18 -5.90 -10.30
N GLU A 217 3.80 -4.88 -9.71
CA GLU A 217 4.00 -4.76 -8.24
C GLU A 217 4.70 -5.97 -7.60
N ALA A 218 5.54 -6.69 -8.35
CA ALA A 218 6.24 -7.89 -7.87
C ALA A 218 7.15 -7.63 -6.64
N GLY A 219 7.47 -6.37 -6.34
CA GLY A 219 8.19 -5.97 -5.13
C GLY A 219 7.33 -6.09 -3.87
N HIS A 220 6.02 -5.91 -4.00
CA HIS A 220 5.08 -5.90 -2.87
C HIS A 220 4.61 -7.32 -2.47
N ALA A 221 4.75 -8.29 -3.37
CA ALA A 221 4.40 -9.68 -3.11
C ALA A 221 5.60 -10.46 -2.58
N THR A 222 5.36 -11.39 -1.65
CA THR A 222 6.41 -12.32 -1.21
C THR A 222 6.90 -13.14 -2.41
N GLU A 223 8.17 -13.56 -2.39
CA GLU A 223 8.70 -14.36 -3.51
C GLU A 223 7.84 -15.61 -3.82
N PRO A 224 7.39 -16.41 -2.83
CA PRO A 224 6.51 -17.55 -3.11
C PRO A 224 5.16 -17.16 -3.73
N GLU A 225 4.63 -15.98 -3.40
CA GLU A 225 3.37 -15.48 -3.97
C GLU A 225 3.53 -15.14 -5.46
N VAL A 226 4.61 -14.45 -5.83
CA VAL A 226 4.97 -14.20 -7.24
C VAL A 226 5.15 -15.53 -7.98
N MET A 227 5.76 -16.53 -7.34
CA MET A 227 5.98 -17.84 -7.93
C MET A 227 4.70 -18.61 -8.24
N VAL A 228 3.58 -18.32 -7.58
CA VAL A 228 2.28 -18.91 -7.98
C VAL A 228 1.92 -18.50 -9.41
N ALA A 229 2.13 -17.24 -9.78
CA ALA A 229 1.87 -16.79 -11.15
C ALA A 229 2.91 -17.30 -12.14
N VAL A 230 4.18 -17.28 -11.74
CA VAL A 230 5.29 -17.61 -12.63
C VAL A 230 5.43 -19.12 -12.84
N LEU A 231 5.67 -19.90 -11.79
CA LEU A 231 6.04 -21.31 -11.90
C LEU A 231 4.88 -22.23 -12.32
N GLN A 232 3.63 -21.80 -12.13
CA GLN A 232 2.47 -22.58 -12.57
C GLN A 232 2.20 -22.44 -14.08
N ASN A 233 2.69 -21.36 -14.70
CA ASN A 233 2.34 -21.00 -16.08
C ASN A 233 3.54 -20.90 -17.02
N ALA A 234 4.75 -20.72 -16.49
CA ALA A 234 5.94 -20.60 -17.29
C ALA A 234 6.30 -21.94 -17.95
N GLY A 235 6.59 -21.89 -19.26
CA GLY A 235 7.23 -22.98 -19.98
C GLY A 235 8.71 -22.68 -20.28
N PRO A 236 9.39 -23.59 -20.99
CA PRO A 236 10.80 -23.42 -21.37
C PRO A 236 11.06 -22.13 -22.16
N LYS A 237 10.09 -21.70 -22.97
CA LYS A 237 10.17 -20.54 -23.88
C LYS A 237 9.48 -19.27 -23.35
N THR A 238 9.00 -19.28 -22.11
CA THR A 238 8.25 -18.15 -21.54
C THR A 238 9.20 -17.08 -20.99
N ASN A 239 8.97 -15.83 -21.39
CA ASN A 239 9.68 -14.66 -20.88
C ASN A 239 8.95 -14.03 -19.69
N ILE A 240 9.69 -13.62 -18.67
CA ILE A 240 9.15 -13.10 -17.41
C ILE A 240 9.53 -11.63 -17.27
N MET A 241 8.55 -10.76 -17.05
CA MET A 241 8.76 -9.34 -16.80
C MET A 241 8.25 -8.99 -15.40
N CYS A 242 9.08 -8.32 -14.62
CA CYS A 242 8.74 -7.88 -13.27
C CYS A 242 8.87 -6.36 -13.14
N GLY A 243 7.98 -5.76 -12.34
CA GLY A 243 7.91 -4.31 -12.14
C GLY A 243 9.07 -3.71 -11.33
N ASP A 244 8.79 -2.55 -10.74
CA ASP A 244 9.80 -1.73 -10.07
C ASP A 244 10.23 -2.30 -8.72
N PRO A 245 11.54 -2.61 -8.54
CA PRO A 245 12.06 -3.12 -7.28
C PRO A 245 12.09 -2.06 -6.17
N MET A 246 11.94 -0.77 -6.45
CA MET A 246 11.99 0.31 -5.43
C MET A 246 10.63 0.61 -4.81
N GLN A 247 9.61 -0.16 -5.15
CA GLN A 247 8.33 -0.14 -4.46
C GLN A 247 8.40 -0.91 -3.15
N LEU A 248 7.32 -0.84 -2.37
CA LEU A 248 7.22 -1.55 -1.10
C LEU A 248 7.61 -3.00 -1.20
N GLY A 249 8.28 -3.46 -0.15
CA GLY A 249 8.48 -4.87 0.11
C GLY A 249 7.20 -5.55 0.65
N PRO A 250 7.23 -6.89 0.77
CA PRO A 250 6.10 -7.67 1.24
C PRO A 250 5.79 -7.47 2.73
N ILE A 251 4.50 -7.48 3.07
CA ILE A 251 4.04 -7.44 4.46
C ILE A 251 4.06 -8.87 5.03
N VAL A 252 4.95 -9.13 6.00
CA VAL A 252 5.07 -10.42 6.66
C VAL A 252 4.66 -10.29 8.13
N GLN A 253 3.54 -10.92 8.49
CA GLN A 253 2.99 -10.84 9.85
C GLN A 253 3.88 -11.52 10.91
N SER A 254 4.48 -12.67 10.58
CA SER A 254 5.40 -13.35 11.50
C SER A 254 6.77 -12.69 11.48
N LYS A 255 7.19 -12.19 12.65
CA LYS A 255 8.52 -11.58 12.84
C LYS A 255 9.64 -12.59 12.56
N GLU A 256 9.41 -13.86 12.89
CA GLU A 256 10.33 -14.97 12.64
C GLU A 256 10.51 -15.20 11.14
N CYS A 257 9.41 -15.30 10.38
CA CYS A 257 9.46 -15.44 8.93
C CYS A 257 10.13 -14.22 8.27
N ALA A 258 9.88 -13.01 8.76
CA ALA A 258 10.52 -11.80 8.26
C ALA A 258 12.04 -11.85 8.48
N LYS A 259 12.51 -12.26 9.68
CA LYS A 259 13.94 -12.46 9.99
C LYS A 259 14.58 -13.51 9.09
N LEU A 260 13.86 -14.59 8.79
CA LEU A 260 14.31 -15.66 7.89
C LEU A 260 14.29 -15.27 6.40
N GLY A 261 13.84 -14.05 6.06
CA GLY A 261 13.96 -13.49 4.72
C GLY A 261 12.69 -13.53 3.88
N LEU A 262 11.54 -13.95 4.41
CA LEU A 262 10.25 -13.92 3.68
C LEU A 262 9.83 -12.49 3.30
N GLY A 263 10.35 -11.47 4.00
CA GLY A 263 10.17 -10.06 3.68
C GLY A 263 11.06 -9.55 2.54
N LYS A 264 11.84 -10.41 1.88
CA LYS A 264 12.60 -10.06 0.67
C LYS A 264 11.77 -10.47 -0.55
N SER A 265 11.50 -9.52 -1.44
CA SER A 265 10.76 -9.82 -2.67
C SER A 265 11.63 -10.53 -3.71
N PHE A 266 10.99 -11.16 -4.70
CA PHE A 266 11.68 -11.75 -5.84
C PHE A 266 12.55 -10.71 -6.57
N LEU A 267 12.02 -9.51 -6.77
CA LEU A 267 12.72 -8.38 -7.37
C LEU A 267 13.94 -7.95 -6.55
N ASP A 268 13.82 -7.83 -5.23
CA ASP A 268 14.95 -7.48 -4.35
C ASP A 268 16.11 -8.46 -4.49
N ARG A 269 15.78 -9.74 -4.66
CA ARG A 269 16.78 -10.80 -4.83
C ARG A 269 17.41 -10.74 -6.22
N LEU A 270 16.62 -10.59 -7.28
CA LEU A 270 17.12 -10.46 -8.65
C LEU A 270 18.07 -9.26 -8.80
N MET A 271 17.70 -8.11 -8.22
CA MET A 271 18.50 -6.88 -8.27
C MET A 271 19.91 -7.01 -7.67
N LYS A 272 20.14 -8.02 -6.81
CA LYS A 272 21.44 -8.29 -6.20
C LYS A 272 22.30 -9.23 -7.05
N LEU A 273 21.76 -9.82 -8.10
CA LEU A 273 22.50 -10.71 -8.99
C LEU A 273 23.32 -9.90 -10.01
N PRO A 274 24.51 -10.38 -10.40
CA PRO A 274 25.40 -9.69 -11.36
C PRO A 274 24.79 -9.41 -12.74
N LEU A 275 23.68 -10.06 -13.10
CA LEU A 275 22.96 -9.89 -14.35
C LEU A 275 22.21 -8.57 -14.47
N TYR A 276 21.88 -7.93 -13.35
CA TYR A 276 20.94 -6.80 -13.29
C TYR A 276 21.55 -5.40 -13.00
N PRO A 277 22.82 -5.06 -13.33
CA PRO A 277 23.38 -3.73 -13.05
C PRO A 277 22.91 -2.64 -14.04
N LYS A 278 22.41 -3.02 -15.23
CA LYS A 278 21.97 -2.12 -16.30
C LYS A 278 20.53 -2.41 -16.70
N ILE A 279 19.59 -1.85 -15.96
CA ILE A 279 18.15 -2.02 -16.19
C ILE A 279 17.59 -0.76 -16.84
N VAL A 280 16.60 -0.91 -17.71
CA VAL A 280 15.86 0.23 -18.24
C VAL A 280 15.08 0.89 -17.10
N LYS A 281 15.43 2.15 -16.84
CA LYS A 281 14.75 2.99 -15.87
C LYS A 281 13.74 3.88 -16.59
N LEU A 282 12.54 3.99 -16.04
CA LEU A 282 11.52 4.95 -16.43
C LEU A 282 11.62 6.11 -15.45
N LEU A 283 12.43 7.11 -15.76
CA LEU A 283 12.76 8.25 -14.90
C LEU A 283 11.77 9.41 -15.07
N GLU A 284 11.08 9.48 -16.21
CA GLU A 284 10.09 10.53 -16.44
C GLU A 284 8.82 10.33 -15.58
N ASN A 285 8.63 11.22 -14.59
CA ASN A 285 7.48 11.28 -13.72
C ASN A 285 6.46 12.32 -14.21
N TYR A 286 5.20 11.89 -14.37
CA TYR A 286 4.12 12.72 -14.92
C TYR A 286 3.00 13.00 -13.92
N ARG A 287 3.22 12.69 -12.64
CA ARG A 287 2.17 12.72 -11.61
C ARG A 287 2.18 14.02 -10.82
N SER A 288 3.36 14.41 -10.33
CA SER A 288 3.48 15.26 -9.15
C SER A 288 4.30 16.51 -9.39
N HIS A 289 4.02 17.55 -8.60
CA HIS A 289 4.81 18.79 -8.56
C HIS A 289 6.29 18.51 -8.21
N PRO A 290 7.26 19.24 -8.78
CA PRO A 290 8.69 19.04 -8.48
C PRO A 290 9.03 19.07 -6.98
N ALA A 291 8.44 19.98 -6.20
CA ALA A 291 8.67 20.05 -4.75
C ALA A 291 8.30 18.75 -4.01
N ILE A 292 7.24 18.07 -4.47
CA ILE A 292 6.76 16.78 -3.94
C ILE A 292 7.73 15.65 -4.33
N LEU A 293 8.29 15.70 -5.55
CA LEU A 293 9.21 14.69 -6.07
C LEU A 293 10.68 14.87 -5.67
N ARG A 294 11.07 16.06 -5.20
CA ARG A 294 12.47 16.39 -4.90
C ARG A 294 13.09 15.44 -3.87
N PHE A 295 12.38 15.18 -2.78
CA PHE A 295 12.84 14.27 -1.73
C PHE A 295 13.01 12.82 -2.24
N PRO A 296 11.99 12.16 -2.83
CA PRO A 296 12.15 10.78 -3.29
C PRO A 296 13.20 10.64 -4.40
N ASP A 297 13.37 11.66 -5.24
CA ASP A 297 14.41 11.69 -6.26
C ASP A 297 15.83 11.62 -5.67
N VAL A 298 16.11 12.46 -4.67
CA VAL A 298 17.40 12.45 -3.94
C VAL A 298 17.60 11.12 -3.22
N ALA A 299 16.60 10.66 -2.48
CA ALA A 299 16.73 9.51 -1.58
C ALA A 299 16.85 8.16 -2.32
N PHE A 300 16.10 7.97 -3.40
CA PHE A 300 15.94 6.64 -4.02
C PHE A 300 16.44 6.57 -5.47
N TYR A 301 16.32 7.68 -6.20
CA TYR A 301 16.62 7.72 -7.63
C TYR A 301 17.94 8.43 -7.93
N LYS A 302 18.69 8.88 -6.91
CA LYS A 302 20.00 9.52 -7.05
C LYS A 302 19.95 10.75 -7.97
N ASN A 303 18.90 11.56 -7.88
CA ASN A 303 18.68 12.73 -8.74
C ASN A 303 18.54 12.41 -10.23
N GLN A 304 17.96 11.25 -10.57
CA GLN A 304 17.76 10.83 -11.95
C GLN A 304 16.33 11.09 -12.45
N LEU A 305 15.36 11.40 -11.59
CA LEU A 305 13.96 11.59 -12.04
C LEU A 305 13.79 12.88 -12.85
N GLU A 306 12.98 12.77 -13.91
CA GLU A 306 12.57 13.93 -14.71
C GLU A 306 11.12 14.31 -14.39
N TYR A 307 10.87 15.59 -14.09
CA TYR A 307 9.53 16.08 -13.74
C TYR A 307 8.78 16.54 -15.01
N LYS A 308 7.97 15.64 -15.61
CA LYS A 308 7.19 15.86 -16.85
C LYS A 308 5.68 16.04 -16.62
N ALA A 309 5.25 16.19 -15.36
CA ALA A 309 3.84 16.36 -15.03
C ALA A 309 3.28 17.67 -15.60
N ASP A 310 1.99 17.67 -15.98
CA ASP A 310 1.33 18.85 -16.54
C ASP A 310 1.42 20.05 -15.55
N PRO A 311 2.08 21.16 -15.94
CA PRO A 311 2.19 22.35 -15.10
C PRO A 311 0.83 22.93 -14.70
N VAL A 312 -0.19 22.83 -15.56
CA VAL A 312 -1.54 23.33 -15.25
C VAL A 312 -2.10 22.65 -14.02
N ILE A 313 -1.83 21.35 -13.87
CA ILE A 313 -2.29 20.58 -12.71
C ILE A 313 -1.32 20.77 -11.55
N THR A 314 -0.02 20.61 -11.75
CA THR A 314 0.95 20.62 -10.63
C THR A 314 1.13 22.00 -10.00
N GLN A 315 1.06 23.07 -10.78
CA GLN A 315 1.18 24.46 -10.30
C GLN A 315 -0.15 25.02 -9.78
N SER A 316 -1.26 24.31 -9.96
CA SER A 316 -2.59 24.83 -9.66
C SER A 316 -2.82 25.24 -8.20
N LEU A 317 -2.01 24.80 -7.23
CA LEU A 317 -2.22 25.09 -5.81
C LEU A 317 -1.07 25.87 -5.16
N VAL A 318 -0.08 26.33 -5.93
CA VAL A 318 1.09 27.04 -5.38
C VAL A 318 0.77 28.45 -4.84
N ARG A 319 -0.47 28.92 -5.05
CA ARG A 319 -1.02 30.18 -4.53
C ARG A 319 -2.18 29.96 -3.55
N PHE A 320 -2.37 28.74 -3.07
CA PHE A 320 -3.34 28.44 -2.03
C PHE A 320 -3.05 29.31 -0.80
N SER A 321 -4.09 29.94 -0.24
CA SER A 321 -3.94 31.03 0.74
C SER A 321 -3.35 30.60 2.07
N GLU A 322 -3.48 29.32 2.43
CA GLU A 322 -2.92 28.78 3.67
C GLU A 322 -1.52 28.18 3.49
N LEU A 323 -0.89 28.33 2.31
CA LEU A 323 0.50 27.94 2.16
C LEU A 323 1.41 28.83 3.02
N PRO A 324 2.30 28.24 3.84
CA PRO A 324 3.30 29.00 4.58
C PRO A 324 4.23 29.80 3.66
N GLN A 325 4.52 29.25 2.48
CA GLN A 325 5.37 29.86 1.47
C GLN A 325 4.72 29.72 0.08
N SER A 326 4.49 30.84 -0.59
CA SER A 326 4.00 30.82 -1.98
C SER A 326 5.02 30.15 -2.91
N GLY A 327 4.55 29.33 -3.85
CA GLY A 327 5.41 28.55 -4.74
C GLY A 327 5.77 27.15 -4.21
N PHE A 328 5.54 26.88 -2.92
CA PHE A 328 5.90 25.61 -2.29
C PHE A 328 4.64 24.87 -1.80
N PRO A 329 4.08 23.92 -2.58
CA PRO A 329 2.77 23.33 -2.30
C PRO A 329 2.83 22.18 -1.29
N ILE A 330 3.64 22.31 -0.24
CA ILE A 330 3.75 21.35 0.85
C ILE A 330 3.59 22.11 2.17
N ILE A 331 2.66 21.65 3.01
CA ILE A 331 2.42 22.18 4.34
C ILE A 331 2.82 21.13 5.37
N PHE A 332 3.69 21.50 6.30
CA PHE A 332 3.95 20.76 7.54
C PHE A 332 3.28 21.52 8.69
N HIS A 333 2.18 21.01 9.21
CA HIS A 333 1.47 21.63 10.32
C HIS A 333 1.53 20.71 11.53
N SER A 334 2.52 20.97 12.37
CA SER A 334 2.71 20.30 13.65
C SER A 334 1.61 20.62 14.66
N ILE A 335 1.13 19.62 15.39
CA ILE A 335 0.10 19.77 16.43
C ILE A 335 0.59 19.18 17.75
N CYS A 336 0.43 19.90 18.85
CA CYS A 336 0.48 19.33 20.19
C CYS A 336 -0.93 18.87 20.56
N GLY A 337 -1.28 17.62 20.25
CA GLY A 337 -2.59 17.04 20.54
C GLY A 337 -2.45 15.77 21.36
N HIS A 338 -3.54 15.31 21.97
CA HIS A 338 -3.55 14.04 22.71
C HIS A 338 -4.27 12.95 21.90
N ASN A 339 -3.60 11.83 21.66
CA ASN A 339 -4.26 10.63 21.15
C ASN A 339 -5.15 10.01 22.23
N SER A 340 -6.34 9.59 21.83
CA SER A 340 -7.32 8.91 22.68
C SER A 340 -7.66 7.54 22.10
N GLN A 341 -8.24 6.69 22.94
CA GLN A 341 -8.72 5.36 22.58
C GLN A 341 -10.12 5.16 23.16
N GLU A 342 -11.03 4.54 22.40
CA GLU A 342 -12.37 4.22 22.90
C GLU A 342 -12.37 2.88 23.64
N ALA A 343 -13.14 2.74 24.71
CA ALA A 343 -13.21 1.50 25.51
C ALA A 343 -13.57 0.23 24.69
N LYS A 344 -14.22 0.40 23.54
CA LYS A 344 -14.66 -0.69 22.64
C LYS A 344 -13.77 -0.87 21.41
N SER A 345 -12.73 -0.06 21.21
CA SER A 345 -11.84 -0.12 20.06
C SER A 345 -10.36 -0.06 20.48
N PRO A 346 -9.54 -1.02 20.03
CA PRO A 346 -8.09 -0.94 20.25
C PRO A 346 -7.35 0.15 19.41
N SER A 347 -8.04 0.88 18.54
CA SER A 347 -7.45 1.87 17.61
C SER A 347 -7.44 3.28 18.20
N TYR A 348 -6.35 4.01 17.92
CA TYR A 348 -6.15 5.38 18.35
C TYR A 348 -6.80 6.40 17.40
N PHE A 349 -7.17 7.54 17.95
CA PHE A 349 -7.56 8.73 17.19
C PHE A 349 -7.06 9.98 17.89
N ASN A 350 -6.92 11.07 17.14
CA ASN A 350 -6.54 12.38 17.65
C ASN A 350 -7.54 13.39 17.08
N ILE A 351 -8.40 13.91 17.98
CA ILE A 351 -9.51 14.76 17.58
C ILE A 351 -9.04 16.15 17.11
N ASP A 352 -7.90 16.62 17.62
CA ASP A 352 -7.29 17.88 17.23
C ASP A 352 -6.77 17.79 15.79
N GLU A 353 -6.04 16.71 15.47
CA GLU A 353 -5.64 16.39 14.11
C GLU A 353 -6.86 16.25 13.19
N ALA A 354 -7.91 15.52 13.61
CA ALA A 354 -9.10 15.32 12.79
C ALA A 354 -9.84 16.65 12.51
N THR A 355 -9.83 17.56 13.48
CA THR A 355 -10.40 18.91 13.34
C THR A 355 -9.56 19.77 12.39
N LEU A 356 -8.24 19.62 12.41
CA LEU A 356 -7.35 20.30 11.48
C LEU A 356 -7.47 19.77 10.05
N VAL A 357 -7.62 18.45 9.87
CA VAL A 357 -7.96 17.86 8.57
C VAL A 357 -9.25 18.49 8.03
N LYS A 358 -10.30 18.58 8.86
CA LYS A 358 -11.55 19.23 8.49
C LYS A 358 -11.33 20.70 8.08
N HIS A 359 -10.50 21.43 8.81
CA HIS A 359 -10.15 22.82 8.49
C HIS A 359 -9.53 22.94 7.09
N TYR A 360 -8.49 22.18 6.79
CA TYR A 360 -7.84 22.22 5.48
C TYR A 360 -8.75 21.77 4.35
N VAL A 361 -9.56 20.72 4.55
CA VAL A 361 -10.56 20.31 3.55
C VAL A 361 -11.52 21.45 3.24
N ARG A 362 -12.03 22.13 4.28
CA ARG A 362 -12.93 23.29 4.11
C ARG A 362 -12.24 24.44 3.38
N ALA A 363 -11.00 24.75 3.75
CA ALA A 363 -10.22 25.81 3.12
C ALA A 363 -9.99 25.54 1.62
N LEU A 364 -9.57 24.31 1.29
CA LEU A 364 -9.34 23.88 -0.10
C LEU A 364 -10.61 23.91 -0.95
N LEU A 365 -11.76 23.50 -0.39
CA LEU A 365 -13.03 23.47 -1.12
C LEU A 365 -13.71 24.84 -1.23
N SER A 366 -13.41 25.77 -0.31
CA SER A 366 -13.98 27.13 -0.32
C SER A 366 -13.16 28.13 -1.14
N ASP A 367 -11.91 27.79 -1.47
CA ASP A 367 -11.04 28.66 -2.28
C ASP A 367 -11.48 28.70 -3.75
N ARG A 368 -12.22 29.75 -4.13
CA ARG A 368 -12.72 29.96 -5.49
C ARG A 368 -11.61 30.18 -6.53
N ARG A 369 -10.37 30.49 -6.12
CA ARG A 369 -9.23 30.61 -7.04
C ARG A 369 -8.79 29.26 -7.56
N HIS A 370 -9.09 28.20 -6.82
CA HIS A 370 -8.72 26.83 -7.11
C HIS A 370 -9.98 25.97 -7.09
N ALA A 371 -10.62 25.77 -8.24
CA ALA A 371 -11.83 24.95 -8.32
C ALA A 371 -11.52 23.46 -8.06
N LEU A 372 -11.45 23.08 -6.78
CA LEU A 372 -11.31 21.70 -6.30
C LEU A 372 -12.68 21.12 -6.00
N LYS A 373 -12.88 19.85 -6.37
CA LYS A 373 -14.02 19.05 -5.93
C LYS A 373 -13.59 18.16 -4.76
N ALA A 374 -14.55 17.69 -3.97
CA ALA A 374 -14.28 16.79 -2.85
C ALA A 374 -13.47 15.54 -3.28
N GLN A 375 -13.81 14.97 -4.44
CA GLN A 375 -13.11 13.83 -5.05
C GLN A 375 -11.65 14.11 -5.45
N ASP A 376 -11.22 15.38 -5.51
CA ASP A 376 -9.84 15.77 -5.81
C ASP A 376 -8.95 15.73 -4.56
N ILE A 377 -9.53 15.50 -3.37
CA ILE A 377 -8.86 15.49 -2.08
C ILE A 377 -8.87 14.05 -1.51
N GLY A 378 -7.71 13.61 -1.02
CA GLY A 378 -7.55 12.37 -0.28
C GLY A 378 -7.00 12.61 1.11
N VAL A 379 -7.55 11.91 2.10
CA VAL A 379 -7.04 11.89 3.48
C VAL A 379 -6.55 10.49 3.83
N ILE A 380 -5.35 10.44 4.40
CA ILE A 380 -4.64 9.22 4.76
C ILE A 380 -4.37 9.25 6.25
N SER A 381 -4.68 8.14 6.92
CA SER A 381 -4.28 7.93 8.30
C SER A 381 -4.00 6.45 8.55
N PRO A 382 -3.01 6.10 9.38
CA PRO A 382 -2.74 4.69 9.68
C PRO A 382 -3.81 4.08 10.59
N TYR A 383 -4.54 4.93 11.32
CA TYR A 383 -5.49 4.49 12.31
C TYR A 383 -6.91 4.53 11.75
N ARG A 384 -7.57 3.39 11.82
CA ARG A 384 -8.92 3.26 11.30
C ARG A 384 -9.92 4.10 12.10
N GLN A 385 -9.76 4.20 13.41
CA GLN A 385 -10.62 5.06 14.23
C GLN A 385 -10.47 6.53 13.85
N GLN A 386 -9.24 6.98 13.55
CA GLN A 386 -9.01 8.32 12.99
C GLN A 386 -9.76 8.53 11.67
N CYS A 387 -9.70 7.57 10.75
CA CYS A 387 -10.47 7.64 9.50
C CYS A 387 -11.98 7.77 9.75
N ILE A 388 -12.54 7.05 10.73
CA ILE A 388 -13.96 7.17 11.10
C ILE A 388 -14.27 8.58 11.60
N LYS A 389 -13.48 9.10 12.55
CA LYS A 389 -13.69 10.41 13.15
C LYS A 389 -13.63 11.52 12.10
N ILE A 390 -12.64 11.46 11.20
CA ILE A 390 -12.54 12.40 10.08
C ILE A 390 -13.77 12.30 9.17
N ARG A 391 -14.19 11.10 8.76
CA ARG A 391 -15.40 10.93 7.92
C ARG A 391 -16.65 11.50 8.60
N GLN A 392 -16.82 11.27 9.89
CA GLN A 392 -17.94 11.83 10.67
C GLN A 392 -17.92 13.37 10.69
N LEU A 393 -16.75 13.97 10.88
CA LEU A 393 -16.58 15.42 10.86
C LEU A 393 -16.87 16.00 9.47
N LEU A 394 -16.35 15.38 8.40
CA LEU A 394 -16.58 15.83 7.02
C LEU A 394 -18.03 15.65 6.58
N LYS A 395 -18.71 14.59 7.04
CA LYS A 395 -20.14 14.38 6.80
C LYS A 395 -21.00 15.51 7.34
N LYS A 396 -20.68 16.02 8.55
CA LYS A 396 -21.40 17.15 9.15
C LYS A 396 -21.29 18.43 8.31
N GLU A 397 -20.17 18.62 7.61
CA GLU A 397 -19.91 19.76 6.71
C GLU A 397 -20.36 19.49 5.25
N ARG A 398 -21.05 18.37 4.98
CA ARG A 398 -21.46 17.95 3.63
C ARG A 398 -20.27 17.76 2.67
N HIS A 399 -19.16 17.24 3.17
CA HIS A 399 -17.94 16.92 2.41
C HIS A 399 -17.72 15.40 2.28
N GLU A 400 -18.80 14.64 2.14
CA GLU A 400 -18.79 13.16 2.06
C GLU A 400 -18.05 12.62 0.82
N GLY A 401 -17.84 13.47 -0.21
CA GLY A 401 -17.11 13.10 -1.43
C GLY A 401 -15.58 13.09 -1.28
N VAL A 402 -15.03 13.43 -0.11
CA VAL A 402 -13.60 13.32 0.17
C VAL A 402 -13.26 11.89 0.54
N ASP A 403 -12.28 11.30 -0.15
CA ASP A 403 -11.81 9.96 0.18
C ASP A 403 -10.99 9.99 1.46
N VAL A 404 -11.41 9.22 2.47
CA VAL A 404 -10.68 9.03 3.72
C VAL A 404 -10.48 7.55 3.92
N LYS A 405 -9.24 7.07 3.81
CA LYS A 405 -8.91 5.64 3.88
C LYS A 405 -7.63 5.40 4.67
N VAL A 406 -7.48 4.16 5.15
CA VAL A 406 -6.22 3.70 5.73
C VAL A 406 -5.16 3.57 4.65
N THR A 407 -3.89 3.64 5.04
CA THR A 407 -2.75 3.68 4.12
C THR A 407 -2.75 2.56 3.09
N GLU A 408 -3.09 1.34 3.48
CA GLU A 408 -3.07 0.18 2.58
C GLU A 408 -4.13 0.29 1.46
N ASP A 409 -5.25 0.94 1.75
CA ASP A 409 -6.35 1.12 0.80
C ASP A 409 -6.07 2.25 -0.21
N TRP A 410 -4.96 2.98 -0.07
CA TRP A 410 -4.52 4.06 -0.97
C TRP A 410 -3.56 3.60 -2.07
N GLN A 411 -3.08 2.35 -2.01
CA GLN A 411 -2.08 1.84 -2.94
C GLN A 411 -2.55 1.98 -4.40
N GLY A 412 -1.76 2.69 -5.21
CA GLY A 412 -2.04 2.93 -6.63
C GLY A 412 -3.07 4.03 -6.94
N GLN A 413 -3.56 4.72 -5.91
CA GLN A 413 -4.48 5.85 -6.08
C GLN A 413 -3.73 7.19 -5.99
N GLU A 414 -4.27 8.18 -6.70
CA GLU A 414 -3.74 9.54 -6.71
C GLU A 414 -4.88 10.56 -6.56
N ARG A 415 -4.58 11.68 -5.91
CA ARG A 415 -5.49 12.81 -5.73
C ARG A 415 -4.74 14.11 -6.03
N ARG A 416 -5.47 15.19 -6.34
CA ARG A 416 -4.83 16.50 -6.53
C ARG A 416 -4.19 16.97 -5.23
N VAL A 417 -4.89 16.76 -4.11
CA VAL A 417 -4.39 17.03 -2.77
C VAL A 417 -4.41 15.76 -1.93
N ILE A 418 -3.33 15.54 -1.20
CA ILE A 418 -3.26 14.52 -0.15
C ILE A 418 -3.06 15.22 1.20
N ILE A 419 -3.82 14.80 2.21
CA ILE A 419 -3.67 15.20 3.61
C ILE A 419 -3.31 13.95 4.41
N VAL A 420 -2.25 14.01 5.22
CA VAL A 420 -1.77 12.90 6.04
C VAL A 420 -1.94 13.25 7.52
N SER A 421 -2.68 12.41 8.26
CA SER A 421 -2.89 12.48 9.72
C SER A 421 -2.18 11.32 10.41
N THR A 422 -1.26 11.65 11.32
CA THR A 422 -0.31 10.71 11.95
C THR A 422 -0.77 10.18 13.31
N VAL A 423 -1.65 10.91 13.98
CA VAL A 423 -2.41 10.58 15.21
C VAL A 423 -1.60 10.52 16.51
N ARG A 424 -0.45 9.85 16.53
CA ARG A 424 0.26 9.48 17.78
C ARG A 424 1.07 10.64 18.35
N SER A 425 0.95 10.85 19.67
CA SER A 425 1.59 11.96 20.40
C SER A 425 2.22 11.55 21.76
N ASP A 426 2.31 10.25 22.08
CA ASP A 426 2.57 9.76 23.45
C ASP A 426 4.02 9.24 23.69
N PRO A 427 4.72 9.66 24.76
CA PRO A 427 6.11 9.26 25.06
C PRO A 427 6.31 7.92 25.81
N GLU A 428 5.31 7.32 26.46
CA GLU A 428 5.48 6.09 27.30
C GLU A 428 5.44 4.77 26.50
N LEU A 429 6.31 4.66 25.50
CA LEU A 429 6.46 3.45 24.70
C LEU A 429 7.60 2.58 25.28
N PRO A 430 7.36 1.31 25.71
CA PRO A 430 8.39 0.45 26.31
C PRO A 430 9.62 0.27 25.38
N GLU A 431 10.83 0.07 25.90
CA GLU A 431 12.10 0.11 25.12
C GLU A 431 12.14 -0.78 23.86
N THR A 432 11.47 -1.94 23.87
CA THR A 432 11.28 -2.81 22.68
C THR A 432 10.54 -2.10 21.54
N SER A 433 9.63 -1.22 21.91
CA SER A 433 8.79 -0.41 21.05
C SER A 433 9.52 0.87 20.59
N ALA A 434 10.50 1.36 21.37
CA ALA A 434 11.43 2.43 20.98
C ALA A 434 12.45 1.96 19.91
N ALA A 435 12.92 0.71 19.99
CA ALA A 435 13.76 0.09 18.95
C ALA A 435 12.95 -0.24 17.67
N GLU A 436 11.67 -0.61 17.80
CA GLU A 436 10.73 -0.73 16.66
C GLU A 436 10.40 0.66 16.07
N PHE A 437 10.34 1.70 16.92
CA PHE A 437 10.16 3.11 16.58
C PHE A 437 11.35 3.71 15.81
N LEU A 438 12.58 3.42 16.23
CA LEU A 438 13.82 3.82 15.54
C LEU A 438 14.10 2.93 14.31
N GLY A 439 13.62 1.68 14.32
CA GLY A 439 13.59 0.79 13.17
C GLY A 439 12.77 1.34 12.00
N PHE A 440 11.75 2.16 12.27
CA PHE A 440 10.88 2.81 11.29
C PHE A 440 11.53 4.04 10.63
N VAL A 441 12.17 4.93 11.39
CA VAL A 441 12.92 6.08 10.83
C VAL A 441 14.16 5.60 10.07
N SER A 442 14.84 4.55 10.54
CA SER A 442 15.95 3.93 9.82
C SER A 442 15.51 3.10 8.60
N LYS A 443 14.29 2.54 8.57
CA LYS A 443 13.71 1.86 7.38
C LYS A 443 13.16 2.84 6.34
N LEU A 444 12.62 3.99 6.72
CA LEU A 444 12.34 5.10 5.80
C LEU A 444 13.62 5.61 5.12
N ALA A 445 14.75 5.54 5.82
CA ALA A 445 16.07 5.83 5.26
C ALA A 445 16.73 4.66 4.50
N SER A 446 16.21 3.43 4.59
CA SER A 446 16.89 2.23 4.02
C SER A 446 16.04 1.30 3.14
N HIS A 447 14.72 1.45 3.03
CA HIS A 447 13.84 0.61 2.21
C HIS A 447 12.73 1.40 1.50
N LYS A 448 12.92 1.59 0.18
CA LYS A 448 11.94 1.33 -0.91
C LYS A 448 10.47 1.69 -0.66
N CYS A 449 10.21 2.89 -0.18
CA CYS A 449 8.86 3.38 0.11
C CYS A 449 8.71 4.77 -0.52
N CYS A 450 7.82 4.91 -1.48
CA CYS A 450 7.45 6.20 -2.03
C CYS A 450 6.42 6.85 -1.12
N LEU A 451 6.87 7.63 -0.13
CA LEU A 451 6.18 8.82 0.41
C LEU A 451 7.16 9.60 1.32
N HIS A 452 7.50 10.81 0.88
CA HIS A 452 7.43 12.04 1.66
C HIS A 452 7.88 12.04 3.14
N SER A 453 8.95 12.81 3.36
CA SER A 453 9.31 13.57 4.58
C SER A 453 9.41 12.82 5.92
N SER A 454 10.62 12.85 6.46
CA SER A 454 11.00 12.44 7.80
C SER A 454 10.63 13.49 8.86
N THR A 455 9.86 13.09 9.87
CA THR A 455 10.07 13.41 11.30
C THR A 455 9.41 12.28 12.11
N GLY A 456 10.17 11.64 13.01
CA GLY A 456 9.74 10.42 13.70
C GLY A 456 8.76 10.66 14.85
N VAL A 457 7.64 9.91 14.83
CA VAL A 457 6.85 9.41 15.98
C VAL A 457 6.15 8.11 15.52
N THR A 458 6.26 6.98 16.24
CA THR A 458 5.95 5.62 15.72
C THR A 458 4.79 4.93 16.45
N TYR A 459 3.85 4.41 15.66
CA TYR A 459 3.42 3.00 15.61
C TYR A 459 2.64 2.76 14.29
N CYS A 460 2.63 1.50 13.85
CA CYS A 460 2.11 0.91 12.60
C CYS A 460 3.16 0.79 11.48
N ASP A 461 3.37 -0.44 11.01
CA ASP A 461 4.07 -0.78 9.76
C ASP A 461 3.41 -0.02 8.61
N TRP A 462 4.12 0.93 7.99
CA TRP A 462 3.61 1.72 6.86
C TRP A 462 4.06 1.10 5.53
N PRO A 463 3.15 0.50 4.73
CA PRO A 463 3.40 0.21 3.34
C PRO A 463 2.93 1.42 2.53
N CYS A 464 3.77 2.45 2.40
CA CYS A 464 3.56 3.51 1.41
C CYS A 464 4.21 3.24 0.05
N GLY A 465 3.53 2.38 -0.68
CA GLY A 465 3.77 2.16 -2.09
C GLY A 465 2.82 3.06 -2.85
N ASN A 466 3.37 4.07 -3.52
CA ASN A 466 2.70 4.72 -4.65
C ASN A 466 1.38 5.45 -4.32
N ILE A 467 1.34 6.22 -3.24
CA ILE A 467 0.27 7.21 -2.99
C ILE A 467 0.71 8.54 -3.59
N GLY A 468 -0.10 9.11 -4.46
CA GLY A 468 0.30 10.26 -5.27
C GLY A 468 -0.46 11.55 -4.99
N ALA A 469 0.23 12.56 -4.43
CA ALA A 469 -0.23 13.96 -4.46
C ALA A 469 0.20 14.62 -5.76
N ARG A 470 -0.73 15.20 -6.52
CA ARG A 470 -0.38 15.85 -7.81
C ARG A 470 0.03 17.31 -7.65
N SER A 471 -0.73 18.05 -6.84
CA SER A 471 -0.69 19.52 -6.81
C SER A 471 -0.41 20.10 -5.43
N GLY A 472 -0.75 19.38 -4.34
CA GLY A 472 -0.51 19.84 -2.98
C GLY A 472 -0.48 18.70 -1.96
N LEU A 473 0.32 18.88 -0.91
CA LEU A 473 0.45 17.93 0.19
C LEU A 473 0.34 18.67 1.52
N VAL A 474 -0.50 18.16 2.43
CA VAL A 474 -0.58 18.61 3.81
C VAL A 474 -0.18 17.46 4.72
N PHE A 475 0.82 17.68 5.55
CA PHE A 475 1.34 16.70 6.50
C PHE A 475 1.10 17.23 7.92
N LEU A 476 0.40 16.43 8.73
CA LEU A 476 0.01 16.79 10.10
C LEU A 476 0.73 15.87 11.11
N PRO A 477 1.99 16.17 11.46
CA PRO A 477 2.69 15.45 12.52
C PRO A 477 2.18 15.91 13.89
N SER A 478 1.90 14.97 14.79
CA SER A 478 1.78 15.28 16.22
C SER A 478 3.18 15.46 16.83
N LEU A 479 3.42 16.57 17.53
CA LEU A 479 4.67 16.86 18.24
C LEU A 479 4.62 16.35 19.68
N PHE A 480 5.80 16.00 20.21
CA PHE A 480 6.01 15.72 21.63
C PHE A 480 6.01 17.03 22.44
N THR A 481 5.32 17.05 23.58
CA THR A 481 5.61 17.97 24.68
C THR A 481 6.67 17.33 25.59
N PRO A 482 7.85 17.93 25.79
CA PRO A 482 8.69 17.59 26.93
C PRO A 482 7.88 17.85 28.22
N LEU A 483 7.94 16.93 29.18
CA LEU A 483 7.52 17.21 30.54
C LEU A 483 8.49 18.28 31.07
N GLU A 484 8.09 19.55 31.05
CA GLU A 484 8.72 20.55 31.91
C GLU A 484 8.37 20.18 33.35
N GLU A 485 9.40 19.98 34.19
CA GLU A 485 9.23 19.95 35.63
C GLU A 485 8.47 21.21 36.04
N SER A 486 7.45 21.00 36.86
CA SER A 486 6.55 22.04 37.36
C SER A 486 7.33 23.14 38.08
N ASP A 487 7.48 24.30 37.45
CA ASP A 487 7.76 25.54 38.17
C ASP A 487 6.44 26.07 38.76
N ASP A 488 6.44 26.22 40.08
CA ASP A 488 5.31 26.45 40.98
C ASP A 488 4.74 27.88 40.91
N SER A 489 4.56 28.42 39.70
CA SER A 489 3.98 29.76 39.46
C SER A 489 2.69 29.63 38.66
N GLY A 490 1.54 29.71 39.34
CA GLY A 490 0.20 29.43 38.83
C GLY A 490 -0.34 30.35 37.72
N TYR A 491 0.34 30.47 36.59
CA TYR A 491 -0.18 31.02 35.34
C TYR A 491 0.19 30.12 34.16
N PRO A 492 -0.76 29.74 33.27
CA PRO A 492 -0.42 28.93 32.10
C PRO A 492 0.39 29.75 31.09
N PRO A 493 1.56 29.28 30.63
CA PRO A 493 2.27 29.94 29.54
C PRO A 493 1.50 29.71 28.23
N ARG A 494 1.12 30.81 27.56
CA ARG A 494 0.64 30.77 26.17
C ARG A 494 1.84 30.49 25.25
N LEU A 495 2.01 29.25 24.82
CA LEU A 495 3.00 28.88 23.80
C LEU A 495 2.35 28.90 22.41
N ASN A 496 2.88 29.79 21.56
CA ASN A 496 2.51 29.95 20.15
C ASN A 496 2.80 28.66 19.36
N SER A 497 1.87 28.26 18.51
CA SER A 497 2.02 27.19 17.53
C SER A 497 3.10 27.56 16.50
N ASN A 498 4.31 27.04 16.69
CA ASN A 498 5.40 27.24 15.74
C ASN A 498 5.20 26.37 14.49
N VAL A 499 4.82 27.02 13.39
CA VAL A 499 4.99 26.51 12.02
C VAL A 499 6.50 26.47 11.74
N PHE A 500 7.09 25.30 11.51
CA PHE A 500 8.49 25.23 11.09
C PHE A 500 8.61 25.78 9.65
N LEU A 501 9.14 27.00 9.56
CA LEU A 501 9.34 27.77 8.33
C LEU A 501 10.69 27.42 7.68
N GLY A 502 10.70 27.29 6.35
CA GLY A 502 11.92 27.11 5.57
C GLY A 502 12.81 28.35 5.53
N LYS A 503 13.91 28.30 6.28
CA LYS A 503 15.32 28.66 5.97
C LYS A 503 16.08 28.66 7.32
N PRO A 504 17.16 27.88 7.51
CA PRO A 504 17.87 27.88 8.77
C PRO A 504 18.49 29.26 9.02
N GLN A 505 18.01 29.97 10.04
CA GLN A 505 18.75 31.06 10.66
C GLN A 505 19.82 30.42 11.55
N PRO A 506 21.10 30.81 11.47
CA PRO A 506 22.15 30.26 12.32
C PRO A 506 21.91 30.70 13.77
N ILE A 507 21.51 29.75 14.62
CA ILE A 507 21.37 29.95 16.07
C ILE A 507 22.78 29.95 16.67
N LYS A 508 23.13 31.00 17.41
CA LYS A 508 24.54 31.29 17.75
C LYS A 508 25.15 30.53 18.93
N ASN A 509 24.44 29.65 19.63
CA ASN A 509 24.97 28.97 20.82
C ASN A 509 24.76 27.46 20.72
N TYR A 510 25.80 26.73 20.27
CA TYR A 510 25.77 25.28 20.04
C TYR A 510 26.38 24.44 21.18
N GLU A 511 26.85 25.05 22.26
CA GLU A 511 27.69 24.36 23.26
C GLU A 511 26.92 23.70 24.42
N GLU A 512 25.60 23.88 24.54
CA GLU A 512 24.82 23.31 25.67
C GLU A 512 24.08 21.99 25.36
N PHE A 513 24.10 21.50 24.11
CA PHE A 513 23.36 20.29 23.73
C PHE A 513 24.29 19.20 23.14
N ASP A 514 24.89 18.40 24.02
CA ASP A 514 25.73 17.26 23.61
C ASP A 514 24.91 15.97 23.38
N ASP A 515 23.83 16.06 22.60
CA ASP A 515 23.04 14.91 22.17
C ASP A 515 23.22 14.68 20.66
N ALA A 516 23.70 13.48 20.31
CA ALA A 516 23.88 13.03 18.92
C ALA A 516 22.61 13.11 18.07
N ARG A 517 21.42 13.07 18.70
CA ARG A 517 20.11 13.22 18.05
C ARG A 517 19.88 14.64 17.54
N TRP A 518 20.28 15.64 18.32
CA TRP A 518 20.17 17.07 17.96
C TRP A 518 21.16 17.46 16.86
N LYS A 519 22.40 16.95 16.92
CA LYS A 519 23.41 17.14 15.86
C LYS A 519 22.94 16.55 14.51
N ALA A 520 22.24 15.42 14.50
CA ALA A 520 21.67 14.83 13.29
C ALA A 520 20.49 15.62 12.72
N LEU A 521 19.65 16.20 13.59
CA LEU A 521 18.48 17.01 13.22
C LEU A 521 18.89 18.33 12.54
N ILE A 522 19.93 18.98 13.07
CA ILE A 522 20.47 20.25 12.54
C ILE A 522 21.13 20.03 11.18
N LYS A 523 21.90 18.95 11.03
CA LYS A 523 22.54 18.59 9.74
C LYS A 523 21.54 18.25 8.64
N ALA A 524 20.36 17.74 9.02
CA ALA A 524 19.25 17.48 8.11
C ALA A 524 18.52 18.78 7.72
N ALA A 525 18.35 19.72 8.66
CA ALA A 525 17.76 21.02 8.41
C ALA A 525 18.65 21.94 7.54
N GLU A 526 19.98 21.82 7.65
CA GLU A 526 20.95 22.53 6.81
C GLU A 526 21.04 22.01 5.36
N ALA A 527 20.51 20.81 5.09
CA ALA A 527 20.47 20.22 3.74
C ALA A 527 19.25 20.65 2.91
N PHE A 528 18.30 21.38 3.53
CA PHE A 528 17.15 22.04 2.92
C PHE A 528 17.42 23.55 2.79
#